data_AF-A0A6I6MUC3-F1
#
_entry.id   AF-A0A6I6MUC3-F1
#
_cell.length_a   1.000
_cell.length_b   1.000
_cell.length_c   1.000
_cell.angle_alpha   90.00
_cell.angle_beta   90.00
_cell.angle_gamma   90.00
#
_symmetry.space_group_name_H-M   'P 1'
#
loop_
_entity.id
_entity.type
_entity.pdbx_description
1 polymer ?
#
loop_
_entity_poly.entity_id
_entity_poly.type
_entity_poly.pdbx_seq_one_letter_code
_entity_poly.pdbx_strand_id
1 'polypeptide(L)' 'MAVTLKYKDAQEALLRRLGQAVVLHWDQLPDDLQDLLIDQAAIVQDRDETAHEAGDIESFIRSVKTTAIPKETPPAK' A
#
# COMPACT_ATOMS: atom_id res chain seq x y z
N MET A 1 -8.70 18.36 -0.49
CA MET A 1 -9.19 18.14 0.90
C MET A 1 -8.54 16.87 1.39
N ALA A 2 -7.82 16.90 2.52
CA ALA A 2 -7.23 15.69 3.08
C ALA A 2 -8.33 14.82 3.70
N VAL A 3 -8.33 13.53 3.37
CA VAL A 3 -9.32 12.56 3.87
C VAL A 3 -8.54 11.45 4.56
N THR A 4 -8.92 11.07 5.77
CA THR A 4 -8.32 9.94 6.48
C THR A 4 -9.40 8.97 6.95
N LEU A 5 -9.05 7.69 7.01
CA LEU A 5 -9.95 6.65 7.49
C LEU A 5 -10.04 6.76 9.02
N LYS A 6 -11.25 6.71 9.58
CA LYS A 6 -11.41 6.60 11.04
C LYS A 6 -11.33 5.13 11.46
N TYR A 7 -10.31 4.77 12.23
CA TYR A 7 -10.15 3.44 12.83
C TYR A 7 -9.54 3.55 14.23
N LYS A 8 -9.63 2.47 15.01
CA LYS A 8 -9.00 2.39 16.34
C LYS A 8 -7.54 1.95 16.20
N ASP A 9 -6.65 2.42 17.07
CA ASP A 9 -5.24 1.97 17.11
C ASP A 9 -5.09 0.44 17.11
N ALA A 10 -5.97 -0.28 17.81
CA ALA A 10 -5.99 -1.76 17.83
C ALA A 10 -6.25 -2.40 16.44
N GLN A 11 -6.76 -1.65 15.47
CA GLN A 11 -7.07 -2.10 14.11
C GLN A 11 -5.97 -1.74 13.10
N GLU A 12 -4.90 -1.07 13.52
CA GLU A 12 -3.79 -0.66 12.64
C GLU A 12 -3.13 -1.85 11.93
N ALA A 13 -3.08 -3.01 12.61
CA ALA A 13 -2.61 -4.26 12.00
C ALA A 13 -3.49 -4.71 10.81
N LEU A 14 -4.80 -4.43 10.83
CA LEU A 14 -5.70 -4.75 9.73
C LEU A 14 -5.46 -3.82 8.55
N LEU A 15 -5.32 -2.51 8.80
CA LEU A 15 -5.03 -1.54 7.74
C LEU A 15 -3.69 -1.84 7.05
N ARG A 16 -2.64 -2.16 7.82
CA ARG A 16 -1.35 -2.58 7.26
C ARG A 16 -1.44 -3.85 6.40
N ARG A 17 -2.21 -4.85 6.83
CA ARG A 17 -2.43 -6.07 6.05
C ARG A 17 -3.19 -5.81 4.76
N LEU A 18 -4.19 -4.92 4.78
CA LEU A 18 -4.92 -4.50 3.59
C LEU A 18 -4.00 -3.75 2.62
N GLY A 19 -3.20 -2.80 3.09
CA GLY A 19 -2.22 -2.10 2.28
C GLY A 19 -1.21 -3.06 1.63
N GLN A 20 -0.70 -4.02 2.38
CA GLN A 20 0.17 -5.08 1.84
C GLN A 20 -0.52 -5.91 0.75
N ALA A 21 -1.77 -6.33 0.98
CA ALA A 21 -2.52 -7.09 -0.01
C ALA A 21 -2.72 -6.30 -1.31
N VAL A 22 -3.04 -5.01 -1.22
CA VAL A 22 -3.16 -4.12 -2.38
C VAL A 22 -1.84 -4.05 -3.16
N VAL A 23 -0.72 -3.85 -2.46
CA VAL A 23 0.61 -3.77 -3.09
C VAL A 23 1.03 -5.11 -3.72
N LEU A 24 0.71 -6.25 -3.12
CA LEU A 24 0.98 -7.58 -3.68
C LEU A 24 0.21 -7.85 -4.98
N HIS A 25 -0.98 -7.28 -5.10
CA HIS A 25 -1.85 -7.43 -6.28
C HIS A 25 -1.81 -6.20 -7.21
N TRP A 26 -0.83 -5.31 -7.02
CA TRP A 26 -0.80 -4.00 -7.70
C TRP A 26 -0.87 -4.13 -9.23
N ASP A 27 -0.14 -5.07 -9.82
CA ASP A 27 -0.14 -5.32 -11.28
C ASP A 27 -1.48 -5.83 -11.85
N GLN A 28 -2.40 -6.26 -10.97
CA GLN A 28 -3.73 -6.72 -11.39
C GLN A 28 -4.76 -5.59 -11.36
N LEU A 29 -4.41 -4.43 -10.81
CA LEU A 29 -5.27 -3.26 -10.77
C LEU A 29 -5.18 -2.52 -12.11
N PRO A 30 -6.30 -2.01 -12.65
CA PRO A 30 -6.26 -1.11 -13.81
C PRO A 30 -5.37 0.12 -13.55
N ASP A 31 -4.69 0.61 -14.58
CA ASP A 31 -3.77 1.76 -14.45
C ASP A 31 -4.45 2.99 -13.83
N ASP A 32 -5.66 3.35 -14.29
CA ASP A 32 -6.45 4.45 -13.72
C ASP A 32 -6.72 4.28 -12.21
N LEU A 33 -6.85 3.03 -11.75
CA LEU A 33 -7.06 2.73 -10.33
C LEU A 33 -5.74 2.79 -9.55
N GLN A 34 -4.62 2.38 -10.15
CA GLN A 34 -3.29 2.55 -9.56
C GLN A 34 -2.99 4.04 -9.33
N ASP A 35 -3.23 4.87 -10.34
CA ASP A 35 -3.04 6.33 -10.28
C ASP A 35 -3.92 6.95 -9.19
N LEU A 36 -5.21 6.59 -9.18
CA LEU A 36 -6.15 7.05 -8.14
C LEU A 36 -5.67 6.68 -6.72
N LEU A 37 -5.15 5.47 -6.54
CA LEU A 37 -4.67 5.00 -5.23
C LEU A 37 -3.39 5.73 -4.81
N ILE A 38 -2.48 6.05 -5.74
CA ILE A 38 -1.27 6.83 -5.46
C ILE A 38 -1.66 8.27 -5.05
N ASP A 39 -2.50 8.93 -5.84
CA ASP A 39 -2.98 10.28 -5.55
C ASP A 39 -3.69 10.33 -4.19
N GLN A 40 -4.53 9.33 -3.91
CA GLN A 40 -5.23 9.23 -2.64
C GLN A 40 -4.26 9.01 -1.48
N ALA A 41 -3.26 8.14 -1.63
CA ALA A 41 -2.29 7.86 -0.59
C ALA A 41 -1.41 9.10 -0.26
N ALA A 42 -1.10 9.95 -1.25
CA ALA A 42 -0.35 11.19 -1.04
C ALA A 42 -1.12 12.24 -0.21
N ILE A 43 -2.45 12.16 -0.15
CA ILE A 43 -3.30 13.13 0.58
C ILE A 43 -3.95 12.55 1.84
N VAL A 44 -3.81 11.24 2.09
CA VAL A 44 -4.30 10.61 3.32
C VAL A 44 -3.37 11.02 4.45
N GLN A 45 -3.94 11.65 5.48
CA GLN A 45 -3.22 11.90 6.72
C GLN A 45 -2.96 10.58 7.43
N ASP A 46 -1.69 10.25 7.59
CA ASP A 46 -1.20 9.21 8.49
C ASP A 46 -0.89 9.81 9.88
N ARG A 47 -0.59 8.95 10.84
CA ARG A 47 -0.13 9.28 12.18
C ARG A 47 1.27 9.90 12.17
N ASP A 48 2.05 9.63 11.12
CA ASP A 48 3.34 10.27 10.87
C ASP A 48 3.09 11.59 10.11
N GLU A 49 3.63 12.70 10.63
CA GLU A 49 3.46 14.03 10.01
C GLU A 49 4.29 14.19 8.73
N THR A 50 5.09 13.18 8.39
CA THR A 50 5.89 13.17 7.18
C THR A 50 4.98 13.09 5.96
N ALA A 51 4.83 14.22 5.27
CA ALA A 51 4.18 14.23 3.96
C ALA A 51 5.00 13.43 2.96
N HIS A 52 4.35 12.53 2.24
CA HIS A 52 4.93 11.80 1.11
C HIS A 52 4.28 12.28 -0.17
N GLU A 53 5.09 12.64 -1.15
CA GLU A 53 4.57 13.00 -2.46
C GLU A 53 4.18 11.72 -3.23
N ALA A 54 3.31 11.84 -4.23
CA ALA A 54 2.91 10.72 -5.09
C ALA A 54 4.11 9.93 -5.64
N GLY A 55 5.19 10.64 -5.99
CA GLY A 55 6.43 10.02 -6.49
C GLY A 55 7.18 9.15 -5.47
N ASP A 56 7.09 9.48 -4.17
CA ASP A 56 7.69 8.65 -3.10
C ASP A 56 6.94 7.32 -2.98
N ILE A 57 5.61 7.38 -3.05
CA ILE A 57 4.72 6.22 -2.97
C ILE A 57 4.90 5.32 -4.20
N GLU A 58 4.98 5.91 -5.39
CA GLU A 58 5.25 5.18 -6.62
C GLU A 58 6.61 4.46 -6.56
N SER A 59 7.65 5.17 -6.10
CA SER A 59 8.99 4.61 -5.92
C SER A 59 8.99 3.45 -4.92
N PHE A 60 8.26 3.60 -3.81
CA PHE A 60 8.07 2.53 -2.83
C PHE A 60 7.44 1.29 -3.47
N ILE A 61 6.31 1.43 -4.17
CA ILE A 61 5.61 0.32 -4.83
C ILE A 61 6.53 -0.40 -5.81
N ARG A 62 7.28 0.35 -6.64
CA ARG A 62 8.27 -0.22 -7.57
C ARG A 62 9.38 -0.99 -6.84
N SER A 63 9.85 -0.50 -5.69
CA SER A 63 10.93 -1.14 -4.92
C SER A 63 10.50 -2.46 -4.23
N VAL A 64 9.26 -2.54 -3.75
CA VAL A 64 8.78 -3.75 -3.06
C VAL A 64 8.33 -4.82 -4.04
N LYS A 65 7.87 -4.45 -5.23
CA LYS A 65 7.55 -5.39 -6.32
C LYS A 65 8.77 -6.17 -6.81
N THR A 66 9.97 -5.58 -6.81
CA THR A 66 11.20 -6.32 -7.14
C THR A 66 11.63 -7.29 -6.04
N THR A 67 11.14 -7.09 -4.81
CA THR A 67 11.52 -7.86 -3.62
C THR A 67 10.51 -8.94 -3.24
N ALA A 68 9.23 -8.74 -3.58
CA ALA A 68 8.14 -9.68 -3.31
C ALA A 68 8.22 -10.92 -4.23
N ILE A 69 9.28 -11.71 -4.08
CA ILE A 69 9.36 -13.06 -4.64
C ILE A 69 8.38 -13.94 -3.86
N PRO A 70 7.52 -14.74 -4.52
CA PRO A 70 6.62 -15.65 -3.83
C PRO A 70 7.42 -16.54 -2.89
N LYS A 71 6.99 -16.64 -1.63
CA LYS A 71 7.47 -17.70 -0.75
C LYS A 71 6.99 -19.02 -1.35
N GLU A 72 7.87 -19.70 -2.09
CA GLU A 72 7.63 -21.08 -2.51
C GLU A 72 7.24 -21.88 -1.28
N THR A 73 6.01 -22.38 -1.26
CA THR A 73 5.53 -23.23 -0.18
C THR A 73 6.22 -24.57 -0.38
N PRO A 74 7.06 -25.07 0.56
CA PRO A 74 7.63 -26.39 0.43
C PRO A 74 6.50 -27.42 0.42
N PRO A 75 6.58 -28.51 -0.38
CA PRO A 75 5.56 -29.54 -0.37
C PRO A 75 5.42 -30.08 1.05
N ALA A 76 4.18 -30.11 1.54
CA ALA A 76 3.84 -30.74 2.82
C ALA A 76 4.34 -32.19 2.80
N LYS A 77 5.15 -32.56 3.78
CA LYS A 77 5.54 -33.95 4.04
C LYS A 77 4.41 -34.70 4.72
#